data_AF-A0A371G497-F1
#
_entry.id   AF-A0A371G497-F1
#
_cell.length_a   1.000
_cell.length_b   1.000
_cell.length_c   1.000
_cell.angle_alpha   90.00
_cell.angle_beta   90.00
_cell.angle_gamma   90.00
#
_symmetry.space_group_name_H-M   'P 1'
#
loop_
_entity.id
_entity.type
_entity.pdbx_description
1 polymer ?
#
loop_
_entity_poly.entity_id
_entity_poly.type
_entity_poly.pdbx_seq_one_letter_code
_entity_poly.pdbx_strand_id
1 'polypeptide(L)'
;MSEHTSKWGLLYGTSILYKKELEQMENNYRTLKELATPDVAYQPWCIQYPQLEPAQTYKLKSGLIHLLPKFHGLVREDPHKHLKKFHVVYSTMKS
;
A
#
# COMPACT_ATOMS: atom_id res chain seq x y z
N MET A 1 52.74 -2.63 -32.51
CA MET A 1 52.50 -3.14 -31.14
C MET A 1 51.56 -2.18 -30.40
N SER A 2 50.26 -2.18 -30.67
CA SER A 2 49.33 -1.26 -29.97
C SER A 2 47.89 -1.78 -29.84
N GLU A 3 47.49 -2.83 -30.56
CA GLU A 3 46.10 -3.32 -30.51
C GLU A 3 45.87 -4.37 -29.42
N HIS A 4 46.92 -5.03 -28.94
CA HIS A 4 46.81 -6.13 -27.98
C HIS A 4 46.62 -5.68 -26.53
N THR A 5 46.96 -4.43 -26.19
CA THR A 5 46.81 -3.85 -24.85
C THR A 5 45.44 -3.22 -24.62
N SER A 6 44.76 -2.78 -25.68
CA SER A 6 43.45 -2.12 -25.58
C SER A 6 42.30 -3.09 -25.26
N LYS A 7 42.35 -4.32 -25.77
CA LYS A 7 41.26 -5.31 -25.60
C LYS A 7 41.12 -5.80 -24.15
N TRP A 8 42.23 -5.99 -23.43
CA TRP A 8 42.23 -6.39 -22.02
C TRP A 8 41.71 -5.28 -21.10
N GLY A 9 42.04 -4.02 -21.39
CA GLY A 9 41.52 -2.86 -20.66
C GLY A 9 40.00 -2.73 -20.79
N LEU A 10 39.45 -3.00 -21.98
CA LEU A 10 38.01 -2.99 -22.22
C LEU A 10 37.29 -4.13 -21.48
N LEU A 11 37.80 -5.37 -21.55
CA LEU A 11 37.18 -6.51 -20.85
C LEU A 11 37.18 -6.35 -19.32
N TYR A 12 38.28 -5.81 -18.78
CA TYR A 12 38.38 -5.54 -17.35
C TYR A 12 37.43 -4.40 -16.93
N GLY A 13 37.33 -3.35 -17.74
CA GLY A 13 36.38 -2.25 -17.54
C GLY A 13 34.92 -2.72 -17.58
N THR A 14 34.54 -3.56 -18.55
CA THR A 14 33.18 -4.11 -18.65
C THR A 14 32.84 -5.03 -17.49
N SER A 15 33.80 -5.82 -17.01
CA SER A 15 33.62 -6.69 -15.83
C SER A 15 33.34 -5.89 -14.56
N ILE A 16 34.05 -4.78 -14.36
CA ILE A 16 33.83 -3.87 -13.22
C ILE A 16 32.46 -3.20 -13.31
N LEU A 17 32.06 -2.74 -14.51
CA LEU A 17 30.75 -2.14 -14.73
C LEU A 17 29.62 -3.13 -14.44
N TYR A 18 29.72 -4.36 -14.96
CA TYR A 18 28.73 -5.41 -14.71
C TYR A 18 28.60 -5.75 -13.22
N LYS A 19 29.73 -5.82 -12.51
CA LYS A 19 29.73 -6.04 -11.05
C LYS A 19 29.04 -4.90 -10.29
N LYS A 20 29.31 -3.65 -10.67
CA LYS A 20 28.69 -2.48 -10.07
C LYS A 20 27.16 -2.43 -10.32
N GLU A 21 26.74 -2.78 -11.53
CA GLU A 21 25.31 -2.87 -11.89
C GLU A 21 24.60 -3.99 -11.12
N LEU A 22 25.25 -5.14 -10.94
CA LEU A 22 24.72 -6.26 -10.17
C LEU A 22 24.57 -5.91 -8.69
N GLU A 23 25.59 -5.28 -8.09
CA GLU A 23 25.54 -4.79 -6.71
C GLU A 23 24.44 -3.75 -6.51
N GLN A 24 24.22 -2.86 -7.49
CA GLN A 24 23.15 -1.86 -7.47
C GLN A 24 21.77 -2.53 -7.56
N MET A 25 21.59 -3.51 -8.44
CA MET A 25 20.36 -4.30 -8.54
C MET A 25 20.04 -5.05 -7.24
N GLU A 26 21.05 -5.67 -6.62
CA GLU A 26 20.90 -6.39 -5.35
C GLU A 26 20.60 -5.44 -4.17
N ASN A 27 21.17 -4.24 -4.18
CA ASN A 27 20.82 -3.19 -3.21
C ASN A 27 19.39 -2.70 -3.40
N ASN A 28 19.00 -2.38 -4.64
CA ASN A 28 17.64 -1.96 -4.97
C ASN A 28 16.60 -3.04 -4.59
N TYR A 29 16.91 -4.32 -4.81
CA TYR A 29 16.04 -5.43 -4.42
C TYR A 29 15.89 -5.54 -2.91
N ARG A 30 16.98 -5.37 -2.14
CA ARG A 30 16.93 -5.32 -0.67
C ARG A 30 16.10 -4.14 -0.17
N THR A 31 16.31 -2.94 -0.71
CA THR A 31 15.51 -1.76 -0.38
C THR A 31 14.04 -1.93 -0.73
N LEU A 32 13.72 -2.51 -1.89
CA LEU A 32 12.33 -2.82 -2.26
C LEU A 32 11.71 -3.84 -1.30
N LYS A 33 12.47 -4.84 -0.85
CA LYS A 33 12.01 -5.83 0.13
C LYS A 33 11.78 -5.19 1.51
N GLU A 34 12.61 -4.23 1.90
CA GLU A 34 12.43 -3.45 3.14
C GLU A 34 11.21 -2.53 3.04
N LEU A 35 11.02 -1.83 1.91
CA LEU A 35 9.84 -0.99 1.66
C LEU A 35 8.54 -1.78 1.51
N ALA A 36 8.62 -3.03 1.03
CA ALA A 36 7.50 -3.95 0.91
C ALA A 36 7.23 -4.74 2.21
N THR A 37 8.12 -4.65 3.20
CA THR A 37 7.85 -5.15 4.55
C THR A 37 6.87 -4.15 5.17
N PRO A 38 5.60 -4.51 5.37
CA PRO A 38 4.66 -3.61 6.03
C PRO A 38 5.26 -3.27 7.39
N ASP A 39 5.37 -1.98 7.72
CA ASP A 39 5.73 -1.58 9.07
C ASP A 39 4.79 -2.32 10.02
N VAL A 40 5.35 -3.24 10.81
CA VAL A 40 4.60 -4.18 11.65
C VAL A 40 3.95 -3.45 12.83
N ALA A 41 4.04 -2.11 12.88
CA ALA A 41 2.94 -1.27 13.34
C ALA A 41 1.71 -1.40 12.43
N TYR A 42 1.28 -2.65 12.21
CA TYR A 42 -0.09 -3.00 11.91
C TYR A 42 -0.92 -2.24 12.95
N GLN A 43 -1.54 -1.12 12.55
CA GLN A 43 -2.59 -0.53 13.35
C GLN A 43 -3.56 -1.68 13.63
N PRO A 44 -3.71 -2.11 14.89
CA PRO A 44 -4.42 -3.32 15.23
C PRO A 44 -5.88 -3.09 14.87
N TRP A 45 -6.26 -3.51 13.66
CA TRP A 45 -7.54 -3.22 13.00
C TRP A 45 -7.91 -1.72 13.07
N CYS A 46 -8.01 -1.04 11.92
CA CYS A 46 -8.57 0.32 11.89
C CYS A 46 -9.97 0.43 12.53
N ILE A 47 -10.59 -0.71 12.84
CA ILE A 47 -11.85 -0.88 13.53
C ILE A 47 -11.56 -1.48 14.91
N GLN A 48 -11.60 -0.66 15.95
CA GLN A 48 -11.69 -1.13 17.33
C GLN A 48 -13.15 -1.42 17.65
N TYR A 49 -13.47 -2.67 17.98
CA TYR A 49 -14.78 -3.02 18.52
C TYR A 49 -14.81 -2.61 19.99
N PRO A 50 -15.75 -1.76 20.42
CA PRO A 50 -15.92 -1.48 21.85
C PRO A 50 -16.32 -2.77 22.57
N GLN A 51 -15.74 -2.98 23.75
CA GLN A 51 -16.16 -4.05 24.65
C GLN A 51 -17.60 -3.74 25.09
N LEU A 52 -18.56 -4.51 24.56
CA LEU A 52 -19.96 -4.39 24.93
C LEU A 52 -20.31 -5.46 25.96
N GLU A 53 -21.29 -5.15 26.81
CA GLU A 53 -21.92 -6.14 27.68
C GLU A 53 -22.45 -7.33 26.84
N PRO A 54 -22.32 -8.58 27.29
CA PRO A 54 -22.74 -9.77 26.53
C PRO A 54 -24.21 -9.76 26.07
N ALA A 55 -25.06 -8.93 26.69
CA ALA A 55 -26.47 -8.75 26.34
C ALA A 55 -26.71 -7.73 25.22
N GLN A 56 -25.70 -6.96 24.81
CA GLN A 56 -25.85 -5.87 23.85
C GLN A 56 -25.65 -6.37 22.42
N THR A 57 -26.75 -6.54 21.69
CA THR A 57 -26.69 -6.88 20.26
C THR A 57 -26.52 -5.61 19.42
N TYR A 58 -25.53 -5.58 18.52
CA TYR A 58 -25.41 -4.54 17.51
C TYR A 58 -26.59 -4.62 16.54
N LYS A 59 -27.64 -3.81 16.75
CA LYS A 59 -28.77 -3.72 15.83
C LYS A 59 -28.56 -2.55 14.88
N LEU A 60 -28.25 -2.86 13.63
CA LEU A 60 -28.30 -1.87 12.56
C LEU A 60 -29.76 -1.43 12.39
N LYS A 61 -30.01 -0.11 12.48
CA LYS A 61 -31.33 0.45 12.18
C LYS A 61 -31.56 0.30 10.68
N SER A 62 -32.39 -0.66 10.28
CA SER A 62 -32.68 -0.94 8.86
C SER A 62 -33.21 0.29 8.11
N GLY A 63 -33.99 1.13 8.82
CA GLY A 63 -34.44 2.43 8.35
C GLY A 63 -33.32 3.44 8.07
N LEU A 64 -32.04 3.15 8.34
CA LEU A 64 -30.92 4.01 7.96
C LEU A 64 -30.08 3.44 6.81
N ILE A 65 -30.30 2.17 6.43
CA ILE A 65 -29.56 1.51 5.34
C ILE A 65 -29.78 2.25 4.02
N HIS A 66 -30.98 2.78 3.79
CA HIS A 66 -31.32 3.50 2.57
C HIS A 66 -30.59 4.85 2.44
N LEU A 67 -30.06 5.40 3.54
CA LEU A 67 -29.30 6.65 3.54
C LEU A 67 -27.82 6.44 3.23
N LEU A 68 -27.31 5.22 3.39
CA LEU A 68 -25.90 4.93 3.17
C LEU A 68 -25.55 5.13 1.68
N PRO A 69 -24.51 5.91 1.35
CA PRO A 69 -24.07 6.04 -0.02
C PRO A 69 -23.62 4.68 -0.55
N LYS A 70 -23.92 4.40 -1.83
CA LYS A 70 -23.50 3.17 -2.51
C LYS A 70 -22.20 3.39 -3.27
N PHE A 71 -21.34 2.38 -3.26
CA PHE A 71 -20.13 2.30 -4.05
C PHE A 71 -20.26 1.10 -4.98
N HIS A 72 -20.10 1.31 -6.28
CA HIS A 72 -20.28 0.29 -7.31
C HIS A 72 -18.93 -0.21 -7.85
N GLY A 73 -17.82 0.43 -7.49
CA GLY A 73 -16.48 0.06 -7.95
C GLY A 73 -16.23 0.42 -9.41
N LEU A 74 -16.96 1.38 -9.96
CA LEU A 74 -16.77 1.80 -11.34
C LEU A 74 -15.46 2.58 -11.48
N VAL A 75 -14.83 2.52 -12.66
CA VAL A 75 -13.56 3.20 -12.97
C VAL A 75 -13.60 4.72 -12.71
N ARG A 76 -14.79 5.34 -12.72
CA ARG A 76 -15.00 6.77 -12.46
C ARG A 76 -15.37 7.09 -11.01
N GLU A 77 -15.63 6.08 -10.18
CA GLU A 77 -15.93 6.29 -8.77
C GLU A 77 -14.63 6.41 -7.98
N ASP A 78 -14.44 7.56 -7.35
CA ASP A 78 -13.29 7.81 -6.50
C ASP A 78 -13.54 7.26 -5.08
N PRO A 79 -12.73 6.28 -4.60
CA PRO A 79 -12.90 5.70 -3.27
C PRO A 79 -12.80 6.72 -2.15
N HIS A 80 -11.91 7.71 -2.28
CA HIS A 80 -11.71 8.74 -1.24
C HIS A 80 -12.93 9.65 -1.09
N LYS A 81 -13.52 10.08 -2.20
CA LYS A 81 -14.76 10.87 -2.24
C LYS A 81 -15.92 10.07 -1.70
N HIS A 82 -15.98 8.77 -1.98
CA HIS A 82 -16.99 7.89 -1.41
C HIS A 82 -16.88 7.84 0.13
N LEU A 83 -15.68 7.61 0.68
CA LEU A 83 -15.43 7.61 2.12
C LEU A 83 -15.80 8.94 2.79
N LYS A 84 -15.47 10.08 2.16
CA LYS A 84 -15.88 11.42 2.65
C LYS A 84 -17.41 11.55 2.73
N LYS A 85 -18.13 11.12 1.70
CA LYS A 85 -19.60 11.14 1.69
C LYS A 85 -20.19 10.24 2.78
N PHE A 86 -19.63 9.04 2.93
CA PHE A 86 -20.04 8.11 3.97
C PHE A 86 -19.89 8.73 5.37
N HIS A 87 -18.76 9.38 5.64
CA HIS A 87 -18.51 10.05 6.92
C HIS A 87 -19.54 11.14 7.22
N VAL A 88 -19.88 11.99 6.24
CA VAL A 88 -20.88 13.06 6.41
C VAL A 88 -22.26 12.48 6.73
N VAL A 89 -22.70 11.47 5.96
CA VAL A 89 -23.99 10.80 6.17
C VAL A 89 -24.05 10.13 7.54
N TYR A 90 -23.02 9.37 7.89
CA TYR A 90 -22.93 8.68 9.19
C TYR A 90 -22.96 9.67 10.36
N SER A 91 -22.22 10.77 10.28
CA SER A 91 -22.21 11.80 11.33
C SER A 91 -23.60 12.44 11.53
N THR A 92 -24.37 12.58 10.46
CA THR A 92 -25.77 13.07 10.53
C THR A 92 -26.71 12.04 11.18
N MET A 93 -26.43 10.75 11.00
CA MET A 93 -27.21 9.65 11.59
C MET A 93 -26.89 9.37 13.06
N LYS A 94 -25.73 9.85 13.53
CA LYS A 94 -25.28 9.72 14.92
C LYS A 94 -25.85 10.83 15.82
N SER A 95 -26.25 11.97 15.24
CA SER A 95 -27.01 13.04 15.89
C SER A 95 -28.45 12.61 16.19
#